data_AF-A0A0Q8ZWT9-F1
#
_entry.id   AF-A0A0Q8ZWT9-F1
#
_cell.length_a   1.000
_cell.length_b   1.000
_cell.length_c   1.000
_cell.angle_alpha   90.00
_cell.angle_beta   90.00
_cell.angle_gamma   90.00
#
_symmetry.space_group_name_H-M   'P 1'
#
loop_
_entity.id
_entity.type
_entity.pdbx_description
1 polymer ?
#
loop_
_entity_poly.entity_id
_entity_poly.type
_entity_poly.pdbx_seq_one_letter_code
_entity_poly.pdbx_strand_id
1 'polypeptide(L)'
;MGAICLTTAFTPVMGAGFQADESNTSSLPEDPQTKYPRPPFKEQKQPWPGLVSKMDPRPDHGEKSYKGSGRLKGRKALITGGDSGMGRAAAIAYAREGADVAINYYPTEEEDAKEVIQLIKAEGRKAIAIPGDLRDESFCSSLVEQAVKALGGLDILVNNAARQQTHESILDITTEEFDATMKTNIYAPFWIIKAALPHLKPGSSIIGTSSVQAYAPTEDLYDYAQTKAATTNYIKSLARQLAPKGIRVNGVAPGPVWTALQVSGGATMEKLKQFGSQTPMGRPGQPVELASIYVQLAAEDASYATGQIYGSSGGEGNP
;
A
#
# COMPACT_ATOMS: atom_id res chain seq x y z
N MET A 1 42.66 -42.45 -69.10
CA MET A 1 43.13 -43.50 -68.16
C MET A 1 43.75 -42.77 -66.99
N GLY A 2 43.24 -42.71 -65.76
CA GLY A 2 42.13 -43.32 -65.03
C GLY A 2 42.52 -43.10 -63.57
N ALA A 3 41.93 -42.11 -62.89
CA ALA A 3 42.26 -41.75 -61.52
C ALA A 3 41.11 -42.13 -60.58
N ILE A 4 41.48 -42.87 -59.54
CA ILE A 4 40.65 -43.51 -58.52
C ILE A 4 40.01 -42.44 -57.62
N CYS A 5 38.70 -42.50 -57.42
CA CYS A 5 37.96 -41.63 -56.49
C CYS A 5 37.34 -42.48 -55.38
N LEU A 6 37.77 -42.22 -54.13
CA LEU A 6 37.22 -42.80 -52.91
C LEU A 6 35.84 -42.18 -52.61
N THR A 7 34.83 -43.01 -52.45
CA THR A 7 33.50 -42.61 -51.97
C THR A 7 33.45 -42.63 -50.44
N THR A 8 33.34 -41.47 -49.81
CA THR A 8 33.01 -41.32 -48.39
C THR A 8 31.48 -41.34 -48.21
N ALA A 9 31.00 -42.22 -47.33
CA ALA A 9 29.60 -42.30 -46.95
C ALA A 9 29.26 -41.16 -45.96
N PHE A 10 28.29 -40.31 -46.32
CA PHE A 10 27.68 -39.33 -45.42
C PHE A 10 26.49 -39.99 -44.69
N THR A 11 26.54 -40.06 -43.38
CA THR A 11 25.39 -40.33 -42.51
C THR A 11 24.59 -39.04 -42.29
N PRO A 12 23.25 -39.06 -42.34
CA PRO A 12 22.45 -37.88 -42.06
C PRO A 12 22.37 -37.65 -40.55
N VAL A 13 22.74 -36.45 -40.11
CA VAL A 13 22.52 -35.97 -38.74
C VAL A 13 21.01 -35.72 -38.58
N MET A 14 20.38 -36.45 -37.66
CA MET A 14 18.99 -36.19 -37.24
C MET A 14 18.91 -34.77 -36.68
N GLY A 15 18.06 -33.94 -37.29
CA GLY A 15 17.73 -32.61 -36.80
C GLY A 15 17.07 -32.71 -35.42
N ALA A 16 17.68 -32.06 -34.43
CA ALA A 16 17.04 -31.78 -33.16
C ALA A 16 15.84 -30.86 -33.43
N GLY A 17 14.63 -31.39 -33.23
CA GLY A 17 13.42 -30.59 -33.25
C GLY A 17 13.49 -29.54 -32.15
N PHE A 18 13.50 -28.26 -32.54
CA PHE A 18 13.10 -27.18 -31.63
C PHE A 18 11.62 -27.38 -31.32
N GLN A 19 11.33 -27.98 -30.18
CA GLN A 19 10.01 -27.92 -29.57
C GLN A 19 9.84 -26.48 -29.09
N ALA A 20 9.09 -25.68 -29.86
CA ALA A 20 8.64 -24.39 -29.42
C ALA A 20 7.78 -24.61 -28.18
N ASP A 21 8.22 -24.05 -27.05
CA ASP A 21 7.49 -24.06 -25.79
C ASP A 21 6.23 -23.18 -25.96
N GLU A 22 5.10 -23.80 -26.31
CA GLU A 22 3.79 -23.17 -26.51
C GLU A 22 3.13 -22.74 -25.17
N SER A 23 3.91 -22.30 -24.18
CA SER A 23 3.35 -21.75 -22.94
C SER A 23 3.61 -20.26 -22.75
N ASN A 24 4.22 -19.59 -23.73
CA ASN A 24 4.40 -18.14 -23.67
C ASN A 24 3.31 -17.43 -24.48
N THR A 25 2.06 -17.53 -24.00
CA THR A 25 1.06 -16.53 -24.36
C THR A 25 1.53 -15.21 -23.78
N SER A 26 2.33 -14.48 -24.56
CA SER A 26 2.58 -13.06 -24.37
C SER A 26 1.23 -12.36 -24.34
N SER A 27 0.64 -12.25 -23.15
CA SER A 27 -0.56 -11.46 -22.94
C SER A 27 -0.13 -10.02 -23.19
N LEU A 28 -0.61 -9.44 -24.29
CA LEU A 28 -0.44 -8.03 -24.56
C LEU A 28 -0.82 -7.23 -23.31
N PRO A 29 -0.12 -6.13 -22.99
CA PRO A 29 -0.48 -5.29 -21.87
C PRO A 29 -1.96 -4.90 -21.94
N GLU A 30 -2.70 -5.14 -20.86
CA GLU A 30 -4.09 -4.70 -20.73
C GLU A 30 -4.17 -3.17 -20.69
N ASP A 31 -5.19 -2.59 -21.32
CA ASP A 31 -5.46 -1.16 -21.23
C ASP A 31 -5.75 -0.77 -19.77
N PRO A 32 -4.89 0.06 -19.13
CA PRO A 32 -5.06 0.44 -17.74
C PRO A 32 -6.34 1.22 -17.50
N GLN A 33 -6.91 1.87 -18.52
CA GLN A 33 -8.15 2.60 -18.33
C GLN A 33 -9.30 1.64 -18.02
N THR A 34 -9.38 0.48 -18.67
CA THR A 34 -10.54 -0.45 -18.61
C THR A 34 -10.32 -1.64 -17.68
N LYS A 35 -9.11 -1.80 -17.15
CA LYS A 35 -8.70 -2.93 -16.30
C LYS A 35 -9.53 -3.14 -15.03
N TYR A 36 -10.05 -2.08 -14.42
CA TYR A 36 -10.79 -2.12 -13.15
C TYR A 36 -12.16 -1.41 -13.27
N PRO A 37 -13.09 -1.64 -12.32
CA PRO A 37 -14.41 -1.04 -12.33
C PRO A 37 -14.38 0.49 -12.48
N ARG A 38 -15.40 1.01 -13.17
CA ARG A 38 -15.58 2.44 -13.43
C ARG A 38 -16.94 2.91 -12.90
N PRO A 39 -17.09 4.20 -12.57
CA PRO A 39 -18.39 4.76 -12.23
C PRO A 39 -19.39 4.68 -13.42
N PRO A 40 -20.71 4.75 -13.15
CA PRO A 40 -21.31 5.03 -11.85
C PRO A 40 -21.28 3.83 -10.88
N PHE A 41 -20.88 4.07 -9.64
CA PHE A 41 -20.96 3.09 -8.55
C PHE A 41 -22.34 3.14 -7.87
N LYS A 42 -22.73 2.02 -7.25
CA LYS A 42 -23.97 1.98 -6.46
C LYS A 42 -23.83 2.82 -5.20
N GLU A 43 -24.94 3.45 -4.82
CA GLU A 43 -25.05 4.15 -3.54
C GLU A 43 -24.84 3.17 -2.38
N GLN A 44 -23.94 3.53 -1.48
CA GLN A 44 -23.59 2.73 -0.32
C GLN A 44 -22.97 3.62 0.75
N LYS A 45 -23.25 3.32 2.01
CA LYS A 45 -22.69 4.01 3.16
C LYS A 45 -22.46 3.02 4.28
N GLN A 46 -21.40 3.23 5.04
CA GLN A 46 -21.08 2.44 6.23
C GLN A 46 -20.75 3.37 7.40
N PRO A 47 -20.93 2.93 8.65
CA PRO A 47 -20.32 3.61 9.79
C PRO A 47 -18.80 3.53 9.68
N TRP A 48 -18.08 4.56 10.15
CA TRP A 48 -16.62 4.52 10.29
C TRP A 48 -16.20 3.37 11.21
N PRO A 49 -15.11 2.63 10.89
CA PRO A 49 -14.18 2.81 9.75
C PRO A 49 -14.59 2.10 8.44
N GLY A 50 -15.73 1.41 8.43
CA GLY A 50 -16.21 0.64 7.28
C GLY A 50 -15.54 -0.72 7.15
N LEU A 51 -16.09 -1.57 6.27
CA LEU A 51 -15.60 -2.92 6.03
C LEU A 51 -15.56 -3.19 4.52
N VAL A 52 -14.45 -3.76 4.05
CA VAL A 52 -14.21 -4.21 2.68
C VAL A 52 -15.26 -5.23 2.25
N SER A 53 -15.59 -6.16 3.16
CA SER A 53 -16.58 -7.22 2.95
C SER A 53 -17.97 -6.70 2.53
N LYS A 54 -18.29 -5.44 2.87
CA LYS A 54 -19.59 -4.79 2.67
C LYS A 54 -19.60 -3.77 1.52
N MET A 55 -18.49 -3.62 0.80
CA MET A 55 -18.41 -2.71 -0.35
C MET A 55 -18.91 -3.37 -1.64
N ASP A 56 -19.51 -2.57 -2.53
CA ASP A 56 -19.96 -2.99 -3.86
C ASP A 56 -19.52 -1.98 -4.96
N PRO A 57 -18.57 -2.32 -5.84
CA PRO A 57 -17.85 -3.59 -5.89
C PRO A 57 -16.87 -3.72 -4.72
N ARG A 58 -16.52 -4.95 -4.38
CA ARG A 58 -15.44 -5.21 -3.42
C ARG A 58 -14.10 -4.75 -4.01
N PRO A 59 -13.28 -3.94 -3.29
CA PRO A 59 -11.98 -3.52 -3.78
C PRO A 59 -11.02 -4.68 -4.05
N ASP A 60 -10.15 -4.53 -5.06
CA ASP A 60 -9.05 -5.46 -5.35
C ASP A 60 -7.77 -5.05 -4.62
N HIS A 61 -7.28 -5.90 -3.73
CA HIS A 61 -6.04 -5.67 -2.97
C HIS A 61 -4.88 -6.54 -3.49
N GLY A 62 -5.10 -7.28 -4.57
CA GLY A 62 -4.11 -8.13 -5.18
C GLY A 62 -4.18 -9.55 -4.67
N GLU A 63 -5.24 -9.98 -3.98
CA GLU A 63 -5.40 -11.32 -3.41
C GLU A 63 -5.13 -12.43 -4.44
N LYS A 64 -5.40 -12.18 -5.72
CA LYS A 64 -5.14 -13.13 -6.82
C LYS A 64 -4.07 -12.66 -7.81
N SER A 65 -3.89 -11.35 -7.97
CA SER A 65 -3.14 -10.77 -9.09
C SER A 65 -1.69 -10.40 -8.74
N TYR A 66 -1.38 -10.04 -7.49
CA TYR A 66 -0.01 -9.65 -7.12
C TYR A 66 0.93 -10.87 -7.12
N LYS A 67 2.08 -10.81 -7.78
CA LYS A 67 3.05 -11.90 -7.79
C LYS A 67 4.37 -11.42 -7.19
N GLY A 68 4.82 -12.07 -6.13
CA GLY A 68 6.09 -11.74 -5.48
C GLY A 68 7.31 -12.22 -6.26
N SER A 69 8.46 -11.61 -6.00
CA SER A 69 9.75 -11.91 -6.62
C SER A 69 10.91 -12.04 -5.62
N GLY A 70 10.60 -12.05 -4.32
CA GLY A 70 11.56 -12.24 -3.23
C GLY A 70 12.29 -10.96 -2.78
N ARG A 71 11.78 -9.78 -3.15
CA ARG A 71 12.44 -8.47 -2.92
C ARG A 71 12.51 -8.06 -1.46
N LEU A 72 11.67 -8.65 -0.60
CA LEU A 72 11.59 -8.37 0.83
C LEU A 72 11.85 -9.62 1.67
N LYS A 73 12.60 -10.59 1.13
CA LYS A 73 12.88 -11.87 1.79
C LYS A 73 13.49 -11.65 3.17
N GLY A 74 12.82 -12.15 4.20
CA GLY A 74 13.27 -12.11 5.59
C GLY A 74 13.04 -10.78 6.32
N ARG A 75 12.45 -9.79 5.65
CA ARG A 75 12.11 -8.48 6.24
C ARG A 75 10.99 -8.60 7.27
N LYS A 76 10.89 -7.59 8.15
CA LYS A 76 9.95 -7.53 9.28
C LYS A 76 9.19 -6.22 9.23
N ALA A 77 7.91 -6.30 8.85
CA ALA A 77 7.07 -5.15 8.59
C ALA A 77 6.00 -4.94 9.66
N LEU A 78 5.81 -3.69 10.09
CA LEU A 78 4.62 -3.23 10.79
C LEU A 78 3.84 -2.26 9.88
N ILE A 79 2.56 -2.54 9.65
CA ILE A 79 1.67 -1.73 8.82
C ILE A 79 0.44 -1.32 9.63
N THR A 80 0.20 -0.02 9.79
CA THR A 80 -1.05 0.48 10.39
C THR A 80 -2.17 0.57 9.34
N GLY A 81 -3.40 0.23 9.72
CA GLY A 81 -4.52 0.10 8.78
C GLY A 81 -4.25 -0.99 7.75
N GLY A 82 -3.69 -2.12 8.20
CA GLY A 82 -3.29 -3.23 7.33
C GLY A 82 -4.41 -4.24 7.03
N ASP A 83 -5.59 -4.04 7.61
CA ASP A 83 -6.80 -4.84 7.44
C ASP A 83 -7.51 -4.60 6.10
N SER A 84 -7.43 -3.37 5.56
CA SER A 84 -8.19 -2.93 4.39
C SER A 84 -7.40 -1.96 3.50
N GLY A 85 -7.94 -1.65 2.32
CA GLY A 85 -7.41 -0.63 1.42
C GLY A 85 -5.92 -0.80 1.07
N MET A 86 -5.19 0.31 0.98
CA MET A 86 -3.78 0.29 0.54
C MET A 86 -2.87 -0.46 1.52
N GLY A 87 -3.16 -0.41 2.82
CA GLY A 87 -2.42 -1.15 3.84
C GLY A 87 -2.57 -2.67 3.67
N ARG A 88 -3.79 -3.16 3.39
CA ARG A 88 -4.02 -4.56 3.01
C ARG A 88 -3.26 -4.97 1.76
N ALA A 89 -3.28 -4.15 0.71
CA ALA A 89 -2.56 -4.43 -0.52
C ALA A 89 -1.03 -4.49 -0.30
N ALA A 90 -0.49 -3.57 0.52
CA ALA A 90 0.91 -3.59 0.94
C ALA A 90 1.23 -4.83 1.78
N ALA A 91 0.37 -5.23 2.72
CA ALA A 91 0.57 -6.41 3.56
C ALA A 91 0.63 -7.70 2.73
N ILE A 92 -0.29 -7.87 1.78
CA ILE A 92 -0.33 -9.01 0.85
C ILE A 92 0.95 -9.04 0.00
N ALA A 93 1.32 -7.89 -0.60
CA ALA A 93 2.52 -7.80 -1.41
C ALA A 93 3.80 -8.07 -0.61
N TYR A 94 3.90 -7.56 0.62
CA TYR A 94 5.05 -7.78 1.48
C TYR A 94 5.23 -9.25 1.84
N ALA A 95 4.13 -9.94 2.18
CA ALA A 95 4.15 -11.38 2.44
C ALA A 95 4.63 -12.17 1.21
N ARG A 96 4.09 -11.86 0.03
CA ARG A 96 4.50 -12.47 -1.25
C ARG A 96 5.95 -12.20 -1.63
N GLU A 97 6.46 -11.03 -1.25
CA GLU A 97 7.87 -10.68 -1.44
C GLU A 97 8.79 -11.30 -0.37
N GLY A 98 8.23 -12.02 0.60
CA GLY A 98 8.95 -12.82 1.58
C GLY A 98 9.15 -12.19 2.95
N ALA A 99 8.41 -11.14 3.29
CA ALA A 99 8.46 -10.48 4.60
C ALA A 99 7.51 -11.13 5.62
N ASP A 100 7.87 -11.10 6.90
CA ASP A 100 6.93 -11.28 8.00
C ASP A 100 6.20 -9.96 8.27
N VAL A 101 4.89 -10.03 8.56
CA VAL A 101 4.03 -8.84 8.61
C VAL A 101 3.19 -8.82 9.89
N ALA A 102 3.28 -7.71 10.62
CA ALA A 102 2.33 -7.31 11.64
C ALA A 102 1.41 -6.21 11.09
N ILE A 103 0.10 -6.34 11.32
CA ILE A 103 -0.90 -5.34 10.96
C ILE A 103 -1.59 -4.80 12.22
N ASN A 104 -1.75 -3.48 12.27
CA ASN A 104 -2.69 -2.82 13.17
C ASN A 104 -3.93 -2.40 12.40
N TYR A 105 -5.06 -2.37 13.10
CA TYR A 105 -6.39 -2.01 12.62
C TYR A 105 -7.28 -1.64 13.80
N TYR A 106 -8.42 -1.01 13.54
CA TYR A 106 -9.40 -0.69 14.58
C TYR A 106 -10.18 -1.95 14.97
N PRO A 107 -10.52 -2.17 16.26
CA PRO A 107 -11.10 -3.46 16.69
C PRO A 107 -12.37 -3.92 15.95
N THR A 108 -13.17 -2.99 15.40
CA THR A 108 -14.38 -3.32 14.64
C THR A 108 -14.10 -3.87 13.23
N GLU A 109 -12.85 -3.84 12.78
CA GLU A 109 -12.39 -4.31 11.45
C GLU A 109 -11.82 -5.75 11.50
N GLU A 110 -11.98 -6.44 12.63
CA GLU A 110 -11.42 -7.79 12.87
C GLU A 110 -11.75 -8.81 11.77
N GLU A 111 -12.92 -8.71 11.13
CA GLU A 111 -13.28 -9.62 10.04
C GLU A 111 -12.39 -9.44 8.80
N ASP A 112 -12.09 -8.20 8.41
CA ASP A 112 -11.21 -7.91 7.28
C ASP A 112 -9.77 -8.25 7.62
N ALA A 113 -9.32 -7.92 8.84
CA ALA A 113 -7.99 -8.26 9.33
C ALA A 113 -7.73 -9.78 9.31
N LYS A 114 -8.72 -10.60 9.71
CA LYS A 114 -8.61 -12.07 9.68
C LYS A 114 -8.30 -12.58 8.28
N GLU A 115 -8.93 -12.04 7.25
CA GLU A 115 -8.65 -12.43 5.87
C GLU A 115 -7.19 -12.12 5.49
N VAL A 116 -6.69 -10.93 5.86
CA VAL A 116 -5.29 -10.54 5.59
C VAL A 116 -4.31 -11.46 6.31
N ILE A 117 -4.59 -11.80 7.57
CA ILE A 117 -3.78 -12.75 8.34
C ILE A 117 -3.73 -14.12 7.66
N GLN A 118 -4.84 -14.61 7.10
CA GLN A 118 -4.84 -15.88 6.36
C GLN A 118 -4.03 -15.79 5.07
N LEU A 119 -4.14 -14.67 4.34
CA LEU A 119 -3.36 -14.44 3.12
C LEU A 119 -1.86 -14.42 3.41
N ILE A 120 -1.41 -13.72 4.45
CA ILE A 120 0.01 -13.70 4.84
C ILE A 120 0.51 -15.10 5.23
N LYS A 121 -0.29 -15.85 6.00
CA LYS A 121 0.05 -17.23 6.40
C LYS A 121 0.12 -18.18 5.22
N ALA A 122 -0.73 -18.01 4.21
CA ALA A 122 -0.72 -18.82 2.99
C ALA A 122 0.59 -18.68 2.20
N GLU A 123 1.28 -17.55 2.31
CA GLU A 123 2.62 -17.32 1.74
C GLU A 123 3.76 -17.88 2.61
N GLY A 124 3.44 -18.62 3.68
CA GLY A 124 4.42 -19.20 4.60
C GLY A 124 5.12 -18.18 5.51
N ARG A 125 4.53 -16.98 5.67
CA ARG A 125 5.09 -15.89 6.47
C ARG A 125 4.43 -15.78 7.84
N LYS A 126 5.13 -15.15 8.79
CA LYS A 126 4.55 -14.82 10.10
C LYS A 126 3.58 -13.67 9.95
N ALA A 127 2.37 -13.84 10.48
CA ALA A 127 1.27 -12.88 10.42
C ALA A 127 0.80 -12.54 11.82
N ILE A 128 0.88 -11.27 12.21
CA ILE A 128 0.51 -10.77 13.55
C ILE A 128 -0.60 -9.73 13.43
N ALA A 129 -1.68 -9.92 14.18
CA ALA A 129 -2.80 -9.00 14.25
C ALA A 129 -2.72 -8.23 15.58
N ILE A 130 -2.74 -6.90 15.55
CA ILE A 130 -2.63 -6.04 16.74
C ILE A 130 -3.75 -4.99 16.70
N PRO A 131 -4.99 -5.35 17.06
CA PRO A 131 -6.11 -4.42 17.05
C PRO A 131 -5.97 -3.36 18.15
N GLY A 132 -6.33 -2.11 17.83
CA GLY A 132 -6.46 -1.05 18.83
C GLY A 132 -6.44 0.35 18.22
N ASP A 133 -6.75 1.33 19.06
CA ASP A 133 -6.94 2.71 18.66
C ASP A 133 -5.63 3.50 18.69
N LEU A 134 -5.20 3.98 17.53
CA LEU A 134 -3.97 4.75 17.39
C LEU A 134 -4.04 6.16 18.02
N ARG A 135 -5.22 6.63 18.42
CA ARG A 135 -5.37 7.91 19.13
C ARG A 135 -4.83 7.86 20.56
N ASP A 136 -4.49 6.68 21.07
CA ASP A 136 -3.86 6.48 22.37
C ASP A 136 -2.33 6.29 22.25
N GLU A 137 -1.56 7.17 22.91
CA GLU A 137 -0.08 7.14 22.88
C GLU A 137 0.49 5.86 23.50
N SER A 138 -0.12 5.38 24.59
CA SER A 138 0.34 4.17 25.29
C SER A 138 0.13 2.94 24.41
N PHE A 139 -1.00 2.88 23.71
CA PHE A 139 -1.26 1.85 22.72
C PHE A 139 -0.25 1.91 21.58
N CYS A 140 0.02 3.09 21.00
CA CYS A 140 1.02 3.23 19.93
C CYS A 140 2.40 2.71 20.33
N SER A 141 2.81 2.94 21.57
CA SER A 141 4.06 2.40 22.11
C SER A 141 4.00 0.87 22.23
N SER A 142 2.93 0.35 22.84
CA SER A 142 2.72 -1.09 23.00
C SER A 142 2.58 -1.84 21.66
N LEU A 143 2.05 -1.18 20.62
CA LEU A 143 1.90 -1.73 19.28
C LEU A 143 3.26 -2.08 18.69
N VAL A 144 4.21 -1.15 18.78
CA VAL A 144 5.58 -1.37 18.30
C VAL A 144 6.25 -2.49 19.09
N GLU A 145 6.14 -2.48 20.43
CA GLU A 145 6.72 -3.52 21.28
C GLU A 145 6.19 -4.92 20.94
N GLN A 146 4.87 -5.04 20.77
CA GLN A 146 4.20 -6.27 20.37
C GLN A 146 4.68 -6.74 18.99
N ALA A 147 4.75 -5.84 18.01
CA ALA A 147 5.24 -6.15 16.66
C ALA A 147 6.70 -6.62 16.69
N VAL A 148 7.59 -5.90 17.36
CA VAL A 148 9.02 -6.24 17.48
C VAL A 148 9.20 -7.61 18.15
N LYS A 149 8.52 -7.83 19.28
CA LYS A 149 8.58 -9.11 20.01
C LYS A 149 8.07 -10.25 19.16
N ALA A 150 6.94 -10.07 18.50
CA ALA A 150 6.32 -11.11 17.70
C ALA A 150 7.14 -11.40 16.44
N LEU A 151 7.64 -10.41 15.71
CA LEU A 151 8.40 -10.62 14.47
C LEU A 151 9.87 -10.98 14.71
N GLY A 152 10.39 -10.75 15.92
CA GLY A 152 11.81 -10.92 16.25
C GLY A 152 12.69 -9.78 15.71
N GLY A 153 12.15 -8.56 15.66
CA GLY A 153 12.78 -7.36 15.08
C GLY A 153 11.80 -6.54 14.23
N LEU A 154 12.27 -5.39 13.74
CA LEU A 154 11.50 -4.51 12.86
C LEU A 154 12.46 -3.78 11.91
N ASP A 155 12.14 -3.76 10.62
CA ASP A 155 12.95 -3.09 9.59
C ASP A 155 12.12 -2.41 8.49
N ILE A 156 10.79 -2.59 8.48
CA ILE A 156 9.85 -1.80 7.68
C ILE A 156 8.74 -1.27 8.58
N LEU A 157 8.51 0.04 8.56
CA LEU A 157 7.37 0.68 9.22
C LEU A 157 6.52 1.41 8.18
N VAL A 158 5.25 1.07 8.09
CA VAL A 158 4.27 1.75 7.24
C VAL A 158 3.21 2.43 8.09
N ASN A 159 3.25 3.77 8.12
CA ASN A 159 2.19 4.59 8.69
C ASN A 159 1.14 4.85 7.59
N ASN A 160 0.10 4.02 7.56
CA ASN A 160 -0.95 4.06 6.54
C ASN A 160 -2.35 4.38 7.10
N ALA A 161 -2.65 3.96 8.33
CA ALA A 161 -3.94 4.25 8.97
C ALA A 161 -4.26 5.75 8.94
N ALA A 162 -5.52 6.08 8.65
CA ALA A 162 -5.98 7.45 8.60
C ALA A 162 -7.46 7.55 8.94
N ARG A 163 -7.85 8.72 9.47
CA ARG A 163 -9.23 9.19 9.56
C ARG A 163 -9.44 10.28 8.52
N GLN A 164 -10.58 10.21 7.85
CA GLN A 164 -11.07 11.20 6.87
C GLN A 164 -12.58 11.28 7.02
N GLN A 165 -13.13 12.48 7.24
CA GLN A 165 -14.56 12.75 7.28
C GLN A 165 -14.83 14.04 6.51
N THR A 166 -15.79 14.01 5.59
CA THR A 166 -16.15 15.14 4.74
C THR A 166 -17.13 16.08 5.45
N HIS A 167 -16.85 17.39 5.40
CA HIS A 167 -17.74 18.44 5.91
C HIS A 167 -17.84 19.58 4.88
N GLU A 168 -19.02 20.14 4.67
CA GLU A 168 -19.22 21.23 3.70
C GLU A 168 -18.62 22.56 4.19
N SER A 169 -18.61 22.79 5.51
CA SER A 169 -18.07 23.98 6.13
C SER A 169 -17.15 23.64 7.30
N ILE A 170 -16.15 24.49 7.54
CA ILE A 170 -15.32 24.44 8.75
C ILE A 170 -16.16 24.58 10.03
N LEU A 171 -17.32 25.24 9.95
CA LEU A 171 -18.24 25.38 11.09
C LEU A 171 -18.90 24.07 11.50
N ASP A 172 -18.92 23.07 10.61
CA ASP A 172 -19.51 21.75 10.86
C ASP A 172 -18.48 20.77 11.46
N ILE A 173 -17.22 21.18 11.58
CA ILE A 173 -16.15 20.36 12.16
C ILE A 173 -16.07 20.68 13.65
N THR A 174 -16.50 19.73 14.47
CA THR A 174 -16.36 19.86 15.93
C THR A 174 -14.89 19.78 16.36
N THR A 175 -14.56 20.32 17.53
CA THR A 175 -13.21 20.21 18.09
C THR A 175 -12.81 18.74 18.26
N GLU A 176 -13.75 17.90 18.68
CA GLU A 176 -13.56 16.46 18.88
C GLU A 176 -13.26 15.74 17.56
N GLU A 177 -13.95 16.11 16.48
CA GLU A 177 -13.66 15.56 15.16
C GLU A 177 -12.31 16.05 14.63
N PHE A 178 -12.02 17.34 14.74
CA PHE A 178 -10.71 17.87 14.34
C PHE A 178 -9.56 17.17 15.09
N ASP A 179 -9.68 17.05 16.42
CA ASP A 179 -8.70 16.37 17.26
C ASP A 179 -8.59 14.88 16.91
N ALA A 180 -9.69 14.19 16.63
CA ALA A 180 -9.64 12.79 16.21
C ALA A 180 -8.90 12.60 14.87
N THR A 181 -9.06 13.50 13.90
CA THR A 181 -8.30 13.49 12.65
C THR A 181 -6.82 13.76 12.91
N MET A 182 -6.50 14.78 13.71
CA MET A 182 -5.11 15.11 14.07
C MET A 182 -4.43 13.99 14.85
N LYS A 183 -5.08 13.41 15.86
CA LYS A 183 -4.52 12.32 16.65
C LYS A 183 -4.24 11.08 15.80
N THR A 184 -5.18 10.71 14.93
CA THR A 184 -5.02 9.54 14.06
C THR A 184 -3.93 9.74 13.01
N ASN A 185 -3.88 10.92 12.38
CA ASN A 185 -3.07 11.11 11.17
C ASN A 185 -1.71 11.77 11.45
N ILE A 186 -1.52 12.40 12.62
CA ILE A 186 -0.30 13.15 12.97
C ILE A 186 0.33 12.62 14.25
N TYR A 187 -0.42 12.58 15.34
CA TYR A 187 0.14 12.14 16.63
C TYR A 187 0.52 10.66 16.58
N ALA A 188 -0.34 9.80 16.03
CA ALA A 188 -0.04 8.38 15.90
C ALA A 188 1.23 8.09 15.10
N PRO A 189 1.44 8.59 13.87
CA PRO A 189 2.73 8.43 13.19
C PRO A 189 3.91 8.94 14.01
N PHE A 190 3.77 10.09 14.70
CA PHE A 190 4.82 10.59 15.60
C PHE A 190 5.16 9.61 16.72
N TRP A 191 4.16 9.13 17.48
CA TRP A 191 4.34 8.20 18.59
C TRP A 191 4.93 6.86 18.12
N ILE A 192 4.39 6.31 17.03
CA ILE A 192 4.83 5.03 16.46
C ILE A 192 6.26 5.12 15.93
N ILE A 193 6.59 6.17 15.17
CA ILE A 193 7.97 6.38 14.67
C ILE A 193 8.95 6.51 15.84
N LYS A 194 8.59 7.30 16.86
CA LYS A 194 9.43 7.49 18.06
C LYS A 194 9.67 6.17 18.79
N ALA A 195 8.63 5.35 18.95
CA ALA A 195 8.73 4.04 19.59
C ALA A 195 9.49 3.00 18.72
N ALA A 196 9.36 3.07 17.39
CA ALA A 196 10.02 2.15 16.47
C ALA A 196 11.51 2.43 16.29
N LEU A 197 11.93 3.70 16.36
CA LEU A 197 13.29 4.14 16.04
C LEU A 197 14.42 3.34 16.75
N PRO A 198 14.31 3.00 18.05
CA PRO A 198 15.31 2.18 18.75
C PRO A 198 15.50 0.77 18.16
N HIS A 199 14.53 0.27 17.41
CA HIS A 199 14.54 -1.07 16.81
C HIS A 199 14.97 -1.07 15.34
N LEU A 200 14.94 0.08 14.68
CA LEU A 200 15.30 0.23 13.27
C LEU A 200 16.83 0.32 13.11
N LYS A 201 17.40 -0.58 12.30
CA LYS A 201 18.83 -0.64 11.99
C LYS A 201 19.12 -0.01 10.62
N PRO A 202 20.40 0.29 10.28
CA PRO A 202 20.77 0.64 8.90
C PRO A 202 20.19 -0.37 7.90
N GLY A 203 19.63 0.13 6.80
CA GLY A 203 18.86 -0.63 5.82
C GLY A 203 17.33 -0.62 6.04
N SER A 204 16.85 -0.12 7.19
CA SER A 204 15.40 -0.03 7.46
C SER A 204 14.72 1.05 6.62
N SER A 205 13.41 0.88 6.42
CA SER A 205 12.58 1.83 5.67
C SER A 205 11.33 2.24 6.45
N ILE A 206 11.05 3.54 6.48
CA ILE A 206 9.79 4.12 7.00
C ILE A 206 9.02 4.69 5.81
N ILE A 207 7.74 4.33 5.70
CA ILE A 207 6.85 4.76 4.62
C ILE A 207 5.62 5.42 5.23
N GLY A 208 5.34 6.67 4.84
CA GLY A 208 4.11 7.37 5.19
C GLY A 208 3.12 7.40 4.03
N THR A 209 1.83 7.23 4.32
CA THR A 209 0.77 7.36 3.31
C THR A 209 0.20 8.78 3.34
N SER A 210 0.65 9.59 2.39
CA SER A 210 0.14 10.94 2.13
C SER A 210 -1.15 10.88 1.31
N SER A 211 -1.42 11.87 0.47
CA SER A 211 -2.57 11.95 -0.45
C SER A 211 -2.33 13.08 -1.46
N VAL A 212 -3.00 13.02 -2.61
CA VAL A 212 -3.17 14.19 -3.50
C VAL A 212 -3.74 15.41 -2.78
N GLN A 213 -4.51 15.22 -1.69
CA GLN A 213 -5.04 16.29 -0.84
C GLN A 213 -3.93 17.14 -0.17
N ALA A 214 -2.69 16.65 -0.10
CA ALA A 214 -1.54 17.44 0.35
C ALA A 214 -1.10 18.51 -0.67
N TYR A 215 -1.52 18.38 -1.93
CA TYR A 215 -1.05 19.19 -3.07
C TYR A 215 -2.21 19.93 -3.76
N ALA A 216 -3.34 19.25 -3.91
CA ALA A 216 -4.57 19.77 -4.47
C ALA A 216 -5.72 19.52 -3.47
N PRO A 217 -5.79 20.29 -2.38
CA PRO A 217 -6.83 20.12 -1.37
C PRO A 217 -8.21 20.49 -1.92
N THR A 218 -9.24 19.73 -1.57
CA THR A 218 -10.65 20.09 -1.82
C THR A 218 -11.24 20.82 -0.63
N GLU A 219 -12.24 21.67 -0.88
CA GLU A 219 -12.87 22.53 0.13
C GLU A 219 -13.51 21.75 1.30
N ASP A 220 -13.87 20.49 1.07
CA ASP A 220 -14.68 19.67 1.97
C ASP A 220 -13.87 18.71 2.87
N LEU A 221 -12.54 18.79 2.81
CA LEU A 221 -11.60 17.93 3.54
C LEU A 221 -10.52 18.75 4.28
N TYR A 222 -10.94 19.85 4.89
CA TYR A 222 -10.03 20.84 5.50
C TYR A 222 -9.03 20.27 6.53
N ASP A 223 -9.50 19.50 7.51
CA ASP A 223 -8.66 18.92 8.55
C ASP A 223 -7.78 17.78 7.99
N TYR A 224 -8.35 16.91 7.17
CA TYR A 224 -7.66 15.81 6.51
C TYR A 224 -6.51 16.30 5.62
N ALA A 225 -6.76 17.27 4.74
CA ALA A 225 -5.75 17.80 3.82
C ALA A 225 -4.55 18.39 4.57
N GLN A 226 -4.78 19.10 5.68
CA GLN A 226 -3.71 19.57 6.57
C GLN A 226 -2.85 18.41 7.08
N THR A 227 -3.48 17.31 7.51
CA THR A 227 -2.72 16.15 8.00
C THR A 227 -1.88 15.47 6.91
N LYS A 228 -2.35 15.49 5.66
CA LYS A 228 -1.60 14.91 4.53
C LYS A 228 -0.47 15.82 4.05
N ALA A 229 -0.64 17.14 4.12
CA ALA A 229 0.45 18.09 3.94
C ALA A 229 1.53 17.93 5.03
N ALA A 230 1.13 17.81 6.29
CA ALA A 230 2.05 17.54 7.39
C ALA A 230 2.74 16.16 7.24
N THR A 231 2.03 15.15 6.72
CA THR A 231 2.61 13.84 6.39
C THR A 231 3.74 13.95 5.37
N THR A 232 3.45 14.64 4.27
CA THR A 232 4.43 14.96 3.21
C THR A 232 5.66 15.69 3.77
N ASN A 233 5.44 16.62 4.70
CA ASN A 233 6.51 17.40 5.29
C ASN A 233 7.38 16.57 6.25
N TYR A 234 6.77 15.79 7.16
CA TYR A 234 7.55 14.98 8.09
C TYR A 234 8.41 13.96 7.36
N ILE A 235 7.94 13.40 6.23
CA ILE A 235 8.73 12.47 5.42
C ILE A 235 10.03 13.12 4.97
N LYS A 236 9.96 14.34 4.41
CA LYS A 236 11.13 15.08 3.93
C LYS A 236 12.07 15.49 5.07
N SER A 237 11.50 15.93 6.19
CA SER A 237 12.26 16.34 7.38
C SER A 237 12.99 15.15 8.00
N LEU A 238 12.26 14.08 8.29
CA LEU A 238 12.79 12.89 8.96
C LEU A 238 13.78 12.13 8.09
N ALA A 239 13.58 12.10 6.76
CA ALA A 239 14.57 11.55 5.83
C ALA A 239 15.95 12.20 6.00
N ARG A 240 16.02 13.52 6.14
CA ARG A 240 17.29 14.24 6.36
C ARG A 240 17.92 13.86 7.69
N GLN A 241 17.11 13.69 8.74
CA GLN A 241 17.59 13.30 10.06
C GLN A 241 18.12 11.86 10.10
N LEU A 242 17.49 10.94 9.36
CA LEU A 242 17.74 9.51 9.46
C LEU A 242 18.64 8.95 8.35
N ALA A 243 18.85 9.67 7.25
CA ALA A 243 19.75 9.25 6.18
C ALA A 243 21.19 8.97 6.68
N PRO A 244 21.82 9.81 7.54
CA PRO A 244 23.14 9.49 8.11
C PRO A 244 23.16 8.23 8.99
N LYS A 245 21.99 7.75 9.45
CA LYS A 245 21.83 6.51 10.22
C LYS A 245 21.51 5.30 9.33
N GLY A 246 21.50 5.48 8.00
CA GLY A 246 21.17 4.43 7.04
C GLY A 246 19.70 4.02 7.02
N ILE A 247 18.79 4.87 7.52
CA ILE A 247 17.34 4.59 7.51
C ILE A 247 16.68 5.52 6.49
N ARG A 248 15.92 4.93 5.55
CA ARG A 248 15.21 5.68 4.52
C ARG A 248 13.81 6.06 5.01
N VAL A 249 13.35 7.25 4.66
CA VAL A 249 11.98 7.70 4.95
C VAL A 249 11.36 8.22 3.66
N ASN A 250 10.28 7.61 3.19
CA ASN A 250 9.59 8.01 1.96
C ASN A 250 8.08 8.02 2.18
N GLY A 251 7.34 8.39 1.15
CA GLY A 251 5.89 8.30 1.18
C GLY A 251 5.25 7.96 -0.15
N VAL A 252 3.97 7.61 -0.06
CA VAL A 252 3.08 7.34 -1.18
C VAL A 252 1.96 8.39 -1.16
N ALA A 253 1.67 9.01 -2.30
CA ALA A 253 0.57 9.96 -2.46
C ALA A 253 -0.52 9.38 -3.39
N PRO A 254 -1.51 8.67 -2.84
CA PRO A 254 -2.64 8.18 -3.62
C PRO A 254 -3.52 9.33 -4.13
N GLY A 255 -4.05 9.17 -5.34
CA GLY A 255 -5.25 9.87 -5.82
C GLY A 255 -6.53 9.24 -5.27
N PRO A 256 -7.65 9.25 -6.04
CA PRO A 256 -8.87 8.56 -5.62
C PRO A 256 -8.67 7.04 -5.73
N VAL A 257 -8.65 6.35 -4.58
CA VAL A 257 -8.54 4.87 -4.49
C VAL A 257 -9.81 4.32 -3.85
N TRP A 258 -10.38 3.27 -4.44
CA TRP A 258 -11.61 2.64 -3.95
C TRP A 258 -11.36 1.87 -2.65
N THR A 259 -11.77 2.43 -1.51
CA THR A 259 -11.52 1.87 -0.17
C THR A 259 -12.70 2.11 0.79
N ALA A 260 -12.73 1.37 1.90
CA ALA A 260 -13.74 1.51 2.95
C ALA A 260 -13.82 2.95 3.50
N LEU A 261 -12.68 3.64 3.57
CA LEU A 261 -12.57 5.04 4.00
C LEU A 261 -13.52 5.97 3.25
N GLN A 262 -13.73 5.75 1.95
CA GLN A 262 -14.59 6.61 1.12
C GLN A 262 -16.07 6.39 1.43
N VAL A 263 -16.50 5.13 1.57
CA VAL A 263 -17.91 4.77 1.85
C VAL A 263 -18.28 5.00 3.32
N SER A 264 -17.30 5.25 4.19
CA SER A 264 -17.48 5.47 5.62
C SER A 264 -17.34 6.94 6.05
N GLY A 265 -17.66 7.87 5.14
CA GLY A 265 -17.66 9.31 5.40
C GLY A 265 -16.53 10.10 4.74
N GLY A 266 -15.60 9.45 4.04
CA GLY A 266 -14.53 10.13 3.31
C GLY A 266 -14.98 10.79 2.00
N ALA A 267 -16.13 10.40 1.45
CA ALA A 267 -16.77 11.05 0.32
C ALA A 267 -18.27 11.25 0.57
N THR A 268 -18.84 12.32 0.00
CA THR A 268 -20.31 12.46 -0.08
C THR A 268 -20.88 11.38 -1.00
N MET A 269 -22.18 11.07 -0.85
CA MET A 269 -22.84 10.07 -1.70
C MET A 269 -22.78 10.43 -3.19
N GLU A 270 -22.94 11.72 -3.51
CA GLU A 270 -22.84 12.21 -4.88
C GLU A 270 -21.44 11.99 -5.47
N LYS A 271 -20.39 12.37 -4.73
CA LYS A 271 -18.99 12.13 -5.13
C LYS A 271 -18.69 10.63 -5.24
N LEU A 272 -19.24 9.82 -4.35
CA LEU A 272 -19.02 8.37 -4.33
C LEU A 272 -19.56 7.68 -5.59
N LYS A 273 -20.74 8.08 -6.09
CA LYS A 273 -21.31 7.51 -7.33
C LYS A 273 -20.42 7.76 -8.53
N GLN A 274 -19.76 8.90 -8.59
CA GLN A 274 -18.86 9.29 -9.69
C GLN A 274 -17.38 9.17 -9.32
N PHE A 275 -17.05 8.40 -8.28
CA PHE A 275 -15.72 8.44 -7.68
C PHE A 275 -14.63 8.11 -8.69
N GLY A 276 -13.67 9.03 -8.88
CA GLY A 276 -12.55 8.86 -9.81
C GLY A 276 -12.87 9.16 -11.28
N SER A 277 -14.13 9.49 -11.65
CA SER A 277 -14.50 9.84 -13.03
C SER A 277 -13.81 11.12 -13.53
N GLN A 278 -13.38 11.98 -12.62
CA GLN A 278 -12.70 13.24 -12.92
C GLN A 278 -11.22 13.05 -13.30
N THR A 279 -10.63 11.89 -12.99
CA THR A 279 -9.24 11.60 -13.35
C THR A 279 -9.11 11.39 -14.86
N PRO A 280 -7.94 11.64 -15.48
CA PRO A 280 -7.70 11.31 -16.88
C PRO A 280 -7.95 9.83 -17.24
N MET A 281 -7.81 8.90 -16.28
CA MET A 281 -8.14 7.48 -16.48
C MET A 281 -9.64 7.15 -16.35
N GLY A 282 -10.48 8.10 -15.92
CA GLY A 282 -11.94 7.96 -15.84
C GLY A 282 -12.44 6.93 -14.83
N ARG A 283 -11.60 6.53 -13.86
CA ARG A 283 -11.90 5.53 -12.83
C ARG A 283 -11.07 5.78 -11.57
N PRO A 284 -11.50 5.28 -10.40
CA PRO A 284 -10.62 5.26 -9.25
C PRO A 284 -9.55 4.18 -9.41
N GLY A 285 -8.43 4.36 -8.72
CA GLY A 285 -7.46 3.30 -8.52
C GLY A 285 -8.04 2.19 -7.64
N GLN A 286 -7.56 0.97 -7.81
CA GLN A 286 -7.75 -0.12 -6.85
C GLN A 286 -6.53 -0.22 -5.93
N PRO A 287 -6.69 -0.64 -4.66
CA PRO A 287 -5.57 -0.75 -3.71
C PRO A 287 -4.36 -1.54 -4.24
N VAL A 288 -4.59 -2.61 -5.02
CA VAL A 288 -3.53 -3.41 -5.65
C VAL A 288 -2.57 -2.58 -6.51
N GLU A 289 -3.05 -1.50 -7.14
CA GLU A 289 -2.25 -0.66 -8.04
C GLU A 289 -1.19 0.18 -7.30
N LEU A 290 -1.28 0.24 -5.96
CA LEU A 290 -0.30 0.94 -5.12
C LEU A 290 0.68 -0.02 -4.45
N ALA A 291 0.37 -1.32 -4.38
CA ALA A 291 1.17 -2.31 -3.64
C ALA A 291 2.64 -2.35 -4.10
N SER A 292 2.88 -2.24 -5.41
CA SER A 292 4.23 -2.23 -5.99
C SER A 292 5.07 -1.02 -5.55
N ILE A 293 4.44 0.15 -5.31
CA ILE A 293 5.12 1.34 -4.82
C ILE A 293 5.59 1.11 -3.38
N TYR A 294 4.74 0.54 -2.52
CA TYR A 294 5.14 0.19 -1.15
C TYR A 294 6.29 -0.82 -1.14
N VAL A 295 6.29 -1.82 -2.05
CA VAL A 295 7.40 -2.77 -2.17
C VAL A 295 8.67 -2.07 -2.63
N GLN A 296 8.60 -1.24 -3.67
CA GLN A 296 9.74 -0.46 -4.14
C GLN A 296 10.35 0.37 -3.01
N LEU A 297 9.53 1.11 -2.24
CA LEU A 297 10.04 1.97 -1.18
C LEU A 297 10.61 1.19 0.01
N ALA A 298 10.19 -0.05 0.25
CA ALA A 298 10.72 -0.91 1.29
C ALA A 298 11.99 -1.69 0.88
N ALA A 299 12.11 -2.05 -0.39
CA ALA A 299 13.18 -2.88 -0.92
C ALA A 299 14.56 -2.21 -0.80
N GLU A 300 15.60 -3.04 -0.69
CA GLU A 300 16.99 -2.58 -0.56
C GLU A 300 17.48 -1.90 -1.86
N ASP A 301 16.96 -2.34 -3.01
CA ASP A 301 17.29 -1.81 -4.33
C ASP A 301 16.84 -0.34 -4.53
N ALA A 302 15.95 0.19 -3.68
CA ALA A 302 15.63 1.62 -3.59
C ALA A 302 16.59 2.42 -2.70
N SER A 303 17.87 2.04 -2.67
CA SER A 303 18.89 2.55 -1.74
C SER A 303 19.10 4.06 -1.82
N TYR A 304 18.86 4.69 -2.98
CA TYR A 304 18.99 6.13 -3.17
C TYR A 304 17.66 6.91 -3.04
N ALA A 305 16.54 6.21 -2.77
CA ALA A 305 15.25 6.83 -2.53
C ALA A 305 15.06 7.10 -1.04
N THR A 306 15.25 8.36 -0.63
CA THR A 306 14.86 8.88 0.70
C THR A 306 14.37 10.31 0.57
N GLY A 307 13.40 10.70 1.39
CA GLY A 307 12.71 11.99 1.36
C GLY A 307 11.76 12.16 0.17
N GLN A 308 11.44 11.08 -0.53
CA GLN A 308 10.64 11.11 -1.75
C GLN A 308 9.17 10.82 -1.48
N ILE A 309 8.31 11.34 -2.34
CA ILE A 309 6.87 11.05 -2.38
C ILE A 309 6.58 10.48 -3.76
N TYR A 310 5.94 9.32 -3.81
CA TYR A 310 5.60 8.61 -5.05
C TYR A 310 4.09 8.59 -5.23
N GLY A 311 3.63 9.11 -6.35
CA GLY A 311 2.22 9.29 -6.68
C GLY A 311 1.64 8.12 -7.45
N SER A 312 0.36 7.88 -7.22
CA SER A 312 -0.49 7.05 -8.08
C SER A 312 -1.88 7.66 -8.11
N SER A 313 -2.10 8.53 -9.09
CA SER A 313 -3.25 9.46 -9.13
C SER A 313 -4.02 9.46 -10.45
N GLY A 314 -3.84 8.43 -11.29
CA GLY A 314 -4.65 8.28 -12.50
C GLY A 314 -4.47 9.39 -13.54
N GLY A 315 -3.36 10.13 -13.50
CA GLY A 315 -3.01 11.18 -14.47
C GLY A 315 -3.12 12.62 -13.96
N GLU A 316 -3.48 12.84 -12.68
CA GLU A 316 -3.60 14.20 -12.10
C GLU A 316 -2.26 14.95 -11.96
N GLY A 317 -1.12 14.27 -12.12
CA GLY A 317 0.20 14.92 -12.15
C GLY A 317 0.76 15.38 -10.80
N ASN A 318 0.10 15.00 -9.71
CA ASN A 318 0.65 15.12 -8.35
C ASN A 318 1.78 14.09 -8.16
N PRO A 319 2.84 14.43 -7.38
CA PRO A 319 4.08 13.65 -7.28
C PRO A 319 3.87 12.23 -6.78
#